data_AF-A0A7X4JM92-F1
#
_entry.id   AF-A0A7X4JM92-F1
#
_cell.length_a   1.000
_cell.length_b   1.000
_cell.length_c   1.000
_cell.angle_alpha   90.00
_cell.angle_beta   90.00
_cell.angle_gamma   90.00
#
_symmetry.space_group_name_H-M   'P 1'
#
loop_
_entity.id
_entity.type
_entity.pdbx_description
1 polymer ?
#
loop_
_entity_poly.entity_id
_entity_poly.type
_entity_poly.pdbx_seq_one_letter_code
_entity_poly.pdbx_strand_id
1 'polypeptide(L)' 'LASPKDYAHRIYLRDGIYAEITLRFYRKTFQSWEWSYPDYRSPTYVAIFNRIRKIYRNQLENANTP' A
#
# COMPACT_ATOMS: atom_id res chain seq x y z
N LEU A 1 1.82 -11.35 28.91
CA LEU A 1 1.95 -9.89 28.69
C LEU A 1 1.43 -9.55 27.30
N ALA A 2 0.19 -9.08 27.19
CA ALA A 2 -0.32 -8.52 25.94
C ALA A 2 0.21 -7.08 25.85
N SER A 3 1.07 -6.80 24.86
CA SER A 3 1.53 -5.44 24.63
C SER A 3 0.42 -4.68 23.90
N PRO A 4 -0.15 -3.61 24.47
CA PRO A 4 -0.99 -2.67 23.72
C PRO A 4 -0.06 -1.80 22.86
N LYS A 5 0.68 -2.44 21.97
CA LYS A 5 1.55 -1.76 21.02
C LYS A 5 0.67 -1.43 19.84
N ASP A 6 -0.05 -0.33 20.02
CA ASP A 6 -0.69 0.49 18.99
C ASP A 6 0.38 0.92 17.98
N TYR A 7 0.80 -0.02 17.14
CA TYR A 7 1.65 0.24 16.00
C TYR A 7 0.75 0.86 14.95
N ALA A 8 0.84 2.19 14.84
CA ALA A 8 0.09 3.12 13.99
C ALA A 8 0.21 2.86 12.46
N HIS A 9 0.45 1.62 12.03
CA HIS A 9 0.69 1.19 10.66
C HIS A 9 -0.32 0.12 10.18
N ARG A 10 -1.37 -0.15 10.96
CA ARG A 10 -2.36 -1.20 10.67
C ARG A 10 -3.65 -0.58 10.15
N ILE A 11 -3.84 -0.63 8.83
CA ILE A 11 -5.10 -0.24 8.20
C ILE A 11 -6.07 -1.41 8.41
N TYR A 12 -7.11 -1.21 9.22
CA TYR A 12 -8.14 -2.23 9.40
C TYR A 12 -8.89 -2.46 8.08
N LEU A 13 -8.89 -3.69 7.58
CA LEU A 13 -9.58 -4.04 6.34
C LEU A 13 -11.00 -4.53 6.64
N ARG A 14 -11.12 -5.66 7.35
CA ARG A 14 -12.36 -6.26 7.89
C ARG A 14 -12.04 -7.57 8.61
N ASP A 15 -12.98 -8.12 9.37
CA ASP A 15 -12.91 -9.48 9.96
C ASP A 15 -11.66 -9.75 10.81
N GLY A 16 -11.18 -8.74 11.54
CA GLY A 16 -9.93 -8.84 12.31
C GLY A 16 -8.65 -8.88 11.45
N ILE A 17 -8.76 -8.67 10.14
CA ILE A 17 -7.63 -8.57 9.22
C ILE A 17 -7.16 -7.12 9.17
N TYR A 18 -5.88 -6.93 9.51
CA TYR A 18 -5.19 -5.65 9.45
C TYR A 18 -4.17 -5.69 8.32
N ALA A 19 -4.22 -4.70 7.42
CA ALA A 19 -3.19 -4.50 6.43
C ALA A 19 -1.98 -3.81 7.08
N GLU A 20 -0.80 -4.41 6.88
CA GLU A 20 0.47 -3.77 7.16
C GLU A 20 0.85 -2.83 6.00
N ILE A 21 1.29 -1.61 6.32
CA ILE A 21 1.75 -0.65 5.31
C ILE A 21 3.19 -1.00 4.91
N THR A 22 3.34 -1.88 3.91
CA THR A 22 4.65 -2.27 3.36
C THR A 22 5.23 -1.21 2.40
N LEU A 23 4.39 -0.43 1.73
CA LEU A 23 4.80 0.62 0.79
C LEU A 23 3.97 1.89 1.01
N ARG A 24 4.61 3.06 0.97
CA ARG A 24 3.95 4.36 1.03
C ARG A 24 3.93 4.99 -0.36
N PHE A 25 2.76 5.47 -0.81
CA PHE A 25 2.71 6.30 -2.02
C PHE A 25 3.00 7.76 -1.66
N TYR A 26 4.12 8.30 -2.12
CA TYR A 26 4.54 9.68 -1.88
C TYR A 26 5.17 10.27 -3.14
N ARG A 27 4.92 11.56 -3.40
CA ARG A 27 5.44 12.27 -4.60
C ARG A 27 5.24 11.50 -5.92
N LYS A 28 4.03 10.95 -6.12
CA LYS A 28 3.62 10.19 -7.31
C LYS A 28 4.33 8.84 -7.54
N THR A 29 5.00 8.28 -6.53
CA THR A 29 5.58 6.92 -6.61
C THR A 29 5.41 6.16 -5.30
N PHE A 30 5.47 4.82 -5.37
CA PHE A 30 5.64 4.00 -4.18
C PHE A 30 7.09 4.11 -3.67
N GLN A 31 7.21 4.27 -2.36
CA GLN A 31 8.45 4.27 -1.60
C GLN A 31 8.35 3.19 -0.52
N SER A 32 9.38 2.36 -0.44
CA SER A 32 9.53 1.40 0.65
C SER A 32 9.99 2.11 1.92
N TRP A 33 9.55 1.60 3.06
CA TRP A 33 10.11 1.96 4.36
C TRP A 33 11.46 1.25 4.57
N GLU A 34 12.23 1.72 5.55
CA GLU A 34 13.51 1.10 5.91
C GLU A 34 13.35 -0.34 6.39
N TRP A 35 12.19 -0.65 6.99
CA TRP A 35 11.81 -1.97 7.47
C TRP A 35 10.95 -2.78 6.49
N SER A 36 10.71 -2.28 5.27
CA SER A 36 10.01 -3.05 4.24
C SER A 36 10.87 -4.23 3.79
N TYR A 37 10.22 -5.37 3.54
CA TYR A 37 10.86 -6.55 2.98
C TYR A 37 11.74 -6.19 1.76
N PRO A 38 13.00 -6.67 1.70
CA PRO A 38 13.97 -6.29 0.65
C PRO A 38 13.43 -6.47 -0.77
N ASP A 39 12.62 -7.50 -0.99
CA ASP A 39 12.04 -7.81 -2.30
C ASP A 39 11.15 -6.66 -2.81
N TYR A 40 10.39 -6.03 -1.92
CA TYR A 40 9.48 -4.93 -2.26
C TYR A 40 10.20 -3.59 -2.47
N ARG A 41 11.48 -3.50 -2.09
CA ARG A 41 12.33 -2.32 -2.34
C ARG A 41 12.84 -2.28 -3.78
N SER A 42 12.70 -3.38 -4.52
CA SER A 42 13.19 -3.47 -5.89
C SER A 42 12.44 -2.49 -6.82
N PRO A 43 13.15 -1.80 -7.74
CA PRO A 43 12.53 -0.93 -8.73
C PRO A 43 11.45 -1.62 -9.57
N THR A 44 11.59 -2.92 -9.81
CA THR A 44 10.62 -3.73 -10.56
C THR A 44 9.27 -3.76 -9.85
N TYR A 45 9.25 -4.00 -8.55
CA TYR A 45 8.02 -4.02 -7.77
C TYR A 45 7.40 -2.62 -7.68
N VAL A 46 8.21 -1.58 -7.45
CA VAL A 46 7.72 -0.19 -7.47
C VAL A 46 7.03 0.15 -8.80
N ALA A 47 7.61 -0.26 -9.93
CA ALA A 47 7.02 -0.06 -11.25
C ALA A 47 5.69 -0.81 -11.42
N ILE A 48 5.63 -2.07 -10.98
CA ILE A 48 4.40 -2.87 -10.98
C ILE A 48 3.30 -2.19 -10.17
N PHE A 49 3.59 -1.77 -8.93
CA PHE A 49 2.61 -1.10 -8.07
C PHE A 49 2.14 0.24 -8.65
N ASN A 50 3.06 1.04 -9.21
CA ASN A 50 2.69 2.27 -9.91
C ASN A 50 1.74 2.01 -11.09
N ARG A 51 1.96 0.93 -11.84
CA ARG A 51 1.07 0.51 -12.95
C ARG A 51 -0.31 0.09 -12.44
N ILE A 52 -0.37 -0.74 -11.40
CA ILE A 52 -1.62 -1.18 -10.78
C ILE A 52 -2.43 0.04 -10.32
N ARG A 53 -1.78 1.00 -9.65
CA ARG A 53 -2.42 2.23 -9.20
C ARG A 53 -3.01 3.04 -10.35
N LYS A 54 -2.31 3.13 -11.49
CA LYS A 54 -2.83 3.81 -12.69
C LYS A 54 -4.09 3.13 -13.22
N ILE A 55 -4.08 1.80 -13.29
CA ILE A 55 -5.25 1.01 -13.73
C ILE A 55 -6.43 1.25 -12.78
N TYR A 56 -6.20 1.15 -11.47
CA TYR A 56 -7.26 1.35 -10.47
C TYR A 56 -7.84 2.77 -10.52
N ARG A 57 -7.00 3.79 -10.72
CA ARG A 57 -7.48 5.16 -10.90
C ARG A 57 -8.40 5.29 -12.12
N ASN A 58 -8.00 4.73 -13.25
CA ASN A 58 -8.83 4.74 -14.45
C ASN A 58 -10.17 4.00 -14.22
N GLN A 59 -10.16 2.88 -13.47
CA GLN A 59 -11.38 2.17 -13.10
C GLN A 59 -12.31 3.05 -12.26
N LEU A 60 -11.79 3.80 -11.29
CA LEU A 60 -12.58 4.73 -10.48
C LEU A 60 -13.13 5.90 -11.29
N GLU A 61 -12.36 6.44 -12.24
CA GLU A 61 -12.82 7.51 -13.13
C GLU A 61 -13.96 7.00 -14.04
N ASN A 62 -13.80 5.81 -14.62
CA ASN A 62 -14.84 5.18 -15.44
C ASN A 62 -16.08 4.77 -14.63
N ALA A 63 -15.92 4.31 -13.39
CA ALA A 63 -17.03 3.92 -12.51
C ALA A 63 -17.83 5.12 -11.97
N ASN A 64 -17.22 6.31 -11.93
CA ASN A 64 -17.89 7.56 -11.53
C ASN A 64 -18.45 8.34 -12.74
N THR A 65 -18.39 7.78 -13.95
CA THR A 65 -19.05 8.34 -15.12
C THR A 65 -20.43 7.67 -15.23
N PRO A 66 -21.55 8.39 -15.06
CA PRO A 66 -22.89 7.84 -15.23
C PRO A 66 -23.20 7.50 -16.70
#